data_AF-R5MY46-F1
#
_entry.id   AF-R5MY46-F1
#
_cell.length_a   1.000
_cell.length_b   1.000
_cell.length_c   1.000
_cell.angle_alpha   90.00
_cell.angle_beta   90.00
_cell.angle_gamma   90.00
#
_symmetry.space_group_name_H-M   'P 1'
#
loop_
_entity.id
_entity.type
_entity.pdbx_description
1 polymer ?
#
loop_
_entity_poly.entity_id
_entity_poly.type
_entity_poly.pdbx_seq_one_letter_code
_entity_poly.pdbx_strand_id
1 'polypeptide(L)'
;MGIISIKSTDNLFWLGRYVERVFTTLRVFSEYYDKMIDKDENAYIDFCNKLGIENTYSYKQEFITKYLFDENDPNSVMSNLLCAYDNAVVMRNEISSETLSYIQMAVNYMEQGRESSAPMLKLQEVFDCIFAFWGSADDFVESETTRNILKFGRSVERLDLYTRFSFSPTLIKKEFSILLNRLYKVGVDCNIDAINTLMNIILEKDEYSDYDLYTVRDELSKVFITAPQY
;
A
#
# COMPACT_ATOMS: atom_id res chain seq x y z
N MET A 1 -13.09 26.12 -2.31
CA MET A 1 -13.06 24.66 -2.10
C MET A 1 -13.47 24.05 -3.44
N GLY A 2 -12.50 23.59 -4.24
CA GLY A 2 -12.78 23.00 -5.54
C GLY A 2 -13.42 21.64 -5.35
N ILE A 3 -14.54 21.38 -6.03
CA ILE A 3 -15.21 20.07 -5.98
C ILE A 3 -14.29 19.09 -6.72
N ILE A 4 -13.70 18.14 -6.00
CA ILE A 4 -12.95 17.05 -6.62
C ILE A 4 -13.93 16.06 -7.23
N SER A 5 -13.65 15.59 -8.46
CA SER A 5 -14.53 14.63 -9.11
C SER A 5 -14.47 13.26 -8.42
N ILE A 6 -15.54 12.47 -8.54
CA ILE A 6 -15.56 11.07 -8.07
C ILE A 6 -14.37 10.29 -8.64
N LYS A 7 -14.11 10.44 -9.95
CA LYS A 7 -12.99 9.78 -10.63
C LYS A 7 -11.64 10.21 -10.06
N SER A 8 -11.44 11.51 -9.81
CA SER A 8 -10.19 12.00 -9.21
C SER A 8 -10.00 11.47 -7.79
N THR A 9 -11.09 11.38 -7.02
CA THR A 9 -11.10 10.80 -5.67
C THR A 9 -10.65 9.34 -5.70
N ASP A 10 -11.19 8.54 -6.62
CA ASP A 10 -10.84 7.13 -6.78
C ASP A 10 -9.36 6.97 -7.19
N ASN A 11 -8.88 7.75 -8.16
CA ASN A 11 -7.47 7.69 -8.57
C ASN A 11 -6.51 8.09 -7.43
N LEU A 12 -6.82 9.11 -6.64
CA LEU A 12 -6.00 9.51 -5.49
C LEU A 12 -6.00 8.45 -4.39
N PHE A 13 -7.17 7.86 -4.12
CA PHE A 13 -7.30 6.80 -3.13
C PHE A 13 -6.45 5.60 -3.52
N TRP A 14 -6.59 5.12 -4.76
CA TRP A 14 -5.81 4.01 -5.28
C TRP A 14 -4.33 4.33 -5.42
N LEU A 15 -3.95 5.53 -5.82
CA LEU A 15 -2.55 5.98 -5.80
C LEU A 15 -1.94 5.78 -4.40
N GLY A 16 -2.62 6.27 -3.37
CA GLY A 16 -2.16 6.13 -1.98
C GLY A 16 -2.03 4.67 -1.55
N ARG A 17 -2.99 3.83 -1.94
CA ARG A 17 -2.94 2.38 -1.69
C ARG A 17 -1.78 1.70 -2.41
N TYR A 18 -1.63 1.90 -3.71
CA TYR A 18 -0.57 1.24 -4.48
C TYR A 18 0.83 1.63 -4.01
N VAL A 19 1.06 2.92 -3.71
CA VAL A 19 2.35 3.37 -3.17
C VAL A 19 2.65 2.72 -1.82
N GLU A 20 1.65 2.64 -0.92
CA GLU A 20 1.82 1.96 0.36
C GLU A 20 2.02 0.45 0.22
N ARG A 21 1.32 -0.17 -0.74
CA ARG A 21 1.45 -1.59 -1.04
C ARG A 21 2.88 -1.91 -1.41
N VAL A 22 3.42 -1.20 -2.41
CA VAL A 22 4.83 -1.33 -2.84
C VAL A 22 5.77 -1.15 -1.64
N PHE A 23 5.56 -0.11 -0.83
CA PHE A 23 6.40 0.16 0.34
C PHE A 23 6.39 -0.99 1.35
N THR A 24 5.21 -1.41 1.81
CA THR A 24 5.12 -2.39 2.88
C THR A 24 5.48 -3.79 2.39
N THR A 25 5.11 -4.17 1.16
CA THR A 25 5.49 -5.47 0.59
C THR A 25 7.00 -5.55 0.36
N LEU A 26 7.65 -4.50 -0.16
CA LEU A 26 9.11 -4.48 -0.29
C LEU A 26 9.80 -4.59 1.06
N ARG A 27 9.28 -3.90 2.09
CA ARG A 27 9.87 -3.95 3.43
C ARG A 27 9.82 -5.35 4.01
N VAL A 28 8.65 -5.99 3.96
CA VAL A 28 8.48 -7.36 4.44
C VAL A 28 9.26 -8.34 3.55
N PHE A 29 9.30 -8.10 2.24
CA PHE A 29 10.11 -8.88 1.32
C PHE A 29 11.58 -8.88 1.72
N SER A 30 12.17 -7.73 2.09
CA SER A 30 13.56 -7.68 2.57
C SER A 30 13.78 -8.57 3.80
N GLU A 31 12.84 -8.57 4.76
CA GLU A 31 12.92 -9.45 5.95
C GLU A 31 12.82 -10.94 5.56
N TYR A 32 11.97 -11.28 4.59
CA TYR A 32 11.84 -12.64 4.09
C TYR A 32 13.02 -13.06 3.21
N TYR A 33 13.62 -12.13 2.49
CA TYR A 33 14.82 -12.35 1.69
C TYR A 33 15.98 -12.81 2.58
N ASP A 34 16.23 -12.10 3.69
CA ASP A 34 17.23 -12.50 4.67
C ASP A 34 16.89 -13.87 5.29
N LYS A 35 15.61 -14.11 5.62
CA LYS A 35 15.15 -15.41 6.13
C LYS A 35 15.38 -16.56 5.12
N MET A 36 15.20 -16.30 3.82
CA MET A 36 15.45 -17.27 2.75
C MET A 36 16.93 -17.58 2.54
N ILE A 37 17.82 -16.67 2.92
CA ILE A 37 19.26 -16.88 2.87
C ILE A 37 19.73 -17.63 4.11
N ASP A 38 19.29 -17.20 5.30
CA ASP A 38 19.87 -17.63 6.56
C ASP A 38 19.21 -18.86 7.18
N LYS A 39 17.91 -19.08 6.94
CA LYS A 39 17.09 -20.02 7.73
C LYS A 39 16.33 -21.04 6.90
N ASP A 40 15.53 -20.57 5.95
CA ASP A 40 14.59 -21.41 5.20
C ASP A 40 14.38 -20.88 3.80
N GLU A 41 14.97 -21.55 2.81
CA GLU A 41 14.84 -21.21 1.39
C GLU A 41 13.38 -21.18 0.90
N ASN A 42 12.46 -21.84 1.60
CA ASN A 42 11.03 -21.89 1.28
C ASN A 42 10.19 -20.89 2.08
N ALA A 43 10.81 -19.94 2.79
CA ALA A 43 10.07 -18.93 3.55
C ALA A 43 9.14 -18.06 2.68
N TYR A 44 9.38 -17.97 1.37
CA TYR A 44 8.47 -17.28 0.43
C TYR A 44 7.08 -17.92 0.36
N ILE A 45 6.92 -19.21 0.69
CA ILE A 45 5.62 -19.88 0.72
C ILE A 45 4.74 -19.25 1.82
N ASP A 46 5.31 -19.03 3.00
CA ASP A 46 4.63 -18.34 4.11
C ASP A 46 4.31 -16.87 3.75
N PHE A 47 5.21 -16.19 3.04
CA PHE A 47 4.94 -14.85 2.53
C PHE A 47 3.72 -14.82 1.59
N CYS A 48 3.65 -15.75 0.64
CA CYS A 48 2.53 -15.86 -0.30
C CYS A 48 1.21 -16.16 0.43
N ASN A 49 1.24 -17.10 1.37
CA ASN A 49 0.09 -17.47 2.18
C ASN A 49 -0.46 -16.28 2.98
N LYS A 50 0.42 -15.47 3.59
CA LYS A 50 0.02 -14.27 4.34
C LYS A 50 -0.62 -13.20 3.46
N LEU A 51 -0.10 -13.01 2.25
CA LEU A 51 -0.73 -12.12 1.27
C LEU A 51 -2.05 -12.69 0.72
N GLY A 52 -2.25 -14.00 0.79
CA GLY A 52 -3.38 -14.68 0.17
C GLY A 52 -3.22 -14.81 -1.33
N ILE A 53 -1.97 -14.87 -1.83
CA ILE A 53 -1.66 -15.09 -3.24
C ILE A 53 -1.35 -16.56 -3.48
N GLU A 54 -1.79 -17.09 -4.62
CA GLU A 54 -1.47 -18.46 -5.00
C GLU A 54 0.04 -18.59 -5.26
N ASN A 55 0.70 -19.55 -4.59
CA ASN A 55 2.11 -19.79 -4.82
C ASN A 55 2.32 -20.56 -6.13
N THR A 56 2.63 -19.83 -7.19
CA THR A 56 3.00 -20.39 -8.50
C THR A 56 4.52 -20.46 -8.72
N TYR A 57 5.31 -20.21 -7.68
CA TYR A 57 6.78 -20.17 -7.77
C TYR A 57 7.38 -21.53 -7.43
N SER A 58 8.34 -21.97 -8.23
CA SER A 58 8.97 -23.29 -8.08
C SER A 58 10.11 -23.29 -7.07
N TYR A 59 10.82 -22.17 -6.93
CA TYR A 59 11.97 -22.00 -6.02
C TYR A 59 12.23 -20.51 -5.72
N LYS A 60 13.07 -20.24 -4.72
CA LYS A 60 13.31 -18.89 -4.18
C LYS A 60 13.69 -17.83 -5.22
N GLN A 61 14.55 -18.17 -6.19
CA GLN A 61 15.00 -17.20 -7.19
C GLN A 61 13.90 -16.86 -8.20
N GLU A 62 13.03 -17.82 -8.52
CA GLU A 62 11.85 -17.53 -9.34
C GLU A 62 10.89 -16.60 -8.60
N PHE A 63 10.66 -16.83 -7.29
CA PHE A 63 9.89 -15.92 -6.45
C PHE A 63 10.51 -14.51 -6.44
N ILE A 64 11.81 -14.39 -6.14
CA ILE A 64 12.51 -13.09 -6.10
C ILE A 64 12.33 -12.34 -7.42
N THR A 65 12.57 -12.99 -8.56
CA THR A 65 12.50 -12.32 -9.86
C THR A 65 11.06 -11.99 -10.25
N LYS A 66 10.13 -12.95 -10.18
CA LYS A 66 8.76 -12.74 -10.65
C LYS A 66 7.96 -11.83 -9.71
N TYR A 67 8.02 -12.07 -8.40
CA TYR A 67 7.28 -11.26 -7.44
C TYR A 67 7.75 -9.79 -7.44
N LEU A 68 9.04 -9.52 -7.67
CA LEU A 68 9.51 -8.14 -7.75
C LEU A 68 9.19 -7.50 -9.11
N PHE A 69 9.43 -8.20 -10.23
CA PHE A 69 9.58 -7.55 -11.54
C PHE A 69 8.55 -7.95 -12.62
N ASP A 70 7.63 -8.89 -12.37
CA ASP A 70 6.66 -9.31 -13.39
C ASP A 70 5.53 -8.28 -13.56
N GLU A 71 5.56 -7.52 -14.65
CA GLU A 71 4.56 -6.49 -14.94
C GLU A 71 3.14 -7.05 -15.16
N ASN A 72 3.01 -8.33 -15.48
CA ASN A 72 1.72 -8.97 -15.81
C ASN A 72 1.07 -9.66 -14.60
N ASP A 73 1.82 -9.90 -13.53
CA ASP A 73 1.27 -10.43 -12.29
C ASP A 73 0.72 -9.27 -11.43
N PRO A 74 -0.60 -9.18 -11.20
CA PRO A 74 -1.19 -8.09 -10.42
C PRO A 74 -0.73 -8.07 -8.95
N ASN A 75 -0.10 -9.13 -8.47
CA ASN A 75 0.45 -9.21 -7.12
C ASN A 75 1.90 -8.74 -7.03
N SER A 76 2.59 -8.60 -8.18
CA SER A 76 4.00 -8.23 -8.19
C SER A 76 4.19 -6.78 -7.75
N VAL A 77 5.39 -6.49 -7.24
CA VAL A 77 5.75 -5.13 -6.83
C VAL A 77 5.75 -4.19 -8.03
N MET A 78 6.34 -4.61 -9.16
CA MET A 78 6.40 -3.80 -10.37
C MET A 78 5.00 -3.47 -10.92
N SER A 79 4.09 -4.44 -11.02
CA SER A 79 2.73 -4.20 -11.52
C SER A 79 1.96 -3.22 -10.62
N ASN A 80 2.09 -3.36 -9.29
CA ASN A 80 1.48 -2.40 -8.35
C ASN A 80 2.12 -1.01 -8.43
N LEU A 81 3.43 -0.92 -8.68
CA LEU A 81 4.11 0.36 -8.87
C LEU A 81 3.72 1.04 -10.18
N LEU A 82 3.53 0.28 -11.26
CA LEU A 82 2.98 0.79 -12.52
C LEU A 82 1.53 1.28 -12.33
N CYS A 83 0.71 0.55 -11.57
CA CYS A 83 -0.62 1.03 -11.19
C CYS A 83 -0.57 2.35 -10.41
N ALA A 84 0.39 2.51 -9.49
CA ALA A 84 0.63 3.79 -8.82
C ALA A 84 1.04 4.88 -9.83
N TYR A 85 1.96 4.57 -10.73
CA TYR A 85 2.42 5.51 -11.75
C TYR A 85 1.29 5.99 -12.65
N ASP A 86 0.43 5.10 -13.15
CA ASP A 86 -0.72 5.45 -13.98
C ASP A 86 -1.70 6.38 -13.25
N ASN A 87 -2.04 6.08 -11.99
CA ASN A 87 -2.86 6.96 -11.18
C ASN A 87 -2.19 8.33 -10.95
N ALA A 88 -0.88 8.35 -10.71
CA ALA A 88 -0.12 9.59 -10.56
C ALA A 88 -0.18 10.42 -11.85
N VAL A 89 0.01 9.82 -13.02
CA VAL A 89 -0.06 10.51 -14.33
C VAL A 89 -1.43 11.17 -14.52
N VAL A 90 -2.51 10.45 -14.22
CA VAL A 90 -3.88 11.01 -14.30
C VAL A 90 -4.05 12.17 -13.31
N MET A 91 -3.43 12.07 -12.12
CA MET A 91 -3.53 13.06 -11.05
C MET A 91 -2.44 14.13 -11.06
N ARG A 92 -1.60 14.23 -12.10
CA ARG A 92 -0.47 15.16 -12.17
C ARG A 92 -0.83 16.62 -11.84
N ASN A 93 -1.98 17.08 -12.33
CA ASN A 93 -2.43 18.46 -12.08
C ASN A 93 -2.82 18.70 -10.61
N GLU A 94 -3.23 17.64 -9.91
CA GLU A 94 -3.61 17.70 -8.49
C GLU A 94 -2.42 17.49 -7.55
N ILE A 95 -1.46 16.63 -7.96
CA ILE A 95 -0.33 16.27 -7.11
C ILE A 95 0.97 16.99 -7.42
N SER A 96 1.06 17.75 -8.51
CA SER A 96 2.28 18.34 -9.10
C SER A 96 3.14 17.37 -9.91
N SER A 97 3.95 17.93 -10.83
CA SER A 97 4.90 17.14 -11.62
C SER A 97 6.09 16.69 -10.76
N GLU A 98 6.47 17.52 -9.79
CA GLU A 98 7.53 17.28 -8.81
C GLU A 98 7.20 16.04 -7.97
N THR A 99 6.01 15.97 -7.39
CA THR A 99 5.59 14.79 -6.59
C THR A 99 5.49 13.54 -7.46
N LEU A 100 4.90 13.64 -8.66
CA LEU A 100 4.83 12.52 -9.60
C LEU A 100 6.21 11.97 -9.99
N SER A 101 7.22 12.84 -10.11
CA SER A 101 8.56 12.45 -10.57
C SER A 101 9.20 11.39 -9.69
N TYR A 102 8.91 11.38 -8.38
CA TYR A 102 9.42 10.37 -7.46
C TYR A 102 8.82 8.98 -7.71
N ILE A 103 7.55 8.88 -8.11
CA ILE A 103 6.98 7.59 -8.52
C ILE A 103 7.62 7.12 -9.83
N GLN A 104 7.83 8.02 -10.79
CA GLN A 104 8.56 7.68 -12.03
C GLN A 104 9.99 7.20 -11.73
N MET A 105 10.70 7.86 -10.82
CA MET A 105 12.05 7.43 -10.42
C MET A 105 12.03 6.04 -9.76
N ALA A 106 11.04 5.76 -8.90
CA ALA A 106 10.86 4.44 -8.33
C ALA A 106 10.67 3.36 -9.41
N VAL A 107 9.86 3.62 -10.44
CA VAL A 107 9.70 2.72 -11.61
C VAL A 107 11.04 2.48 -12.29
N ASN A 108 11.78 3.55 -12.60
CA ASN A 108 13.08 3.44 -13.26
C ASN A 108 14.10 2.63 -12.44
N TYR A 109 14.08 2.75 -11.11
CA TYR A 109 14.95 1.97 -10.23
C TYR A 109 14.54 0.49 -10.17
N MET A 110 13.24 0.19 -10.20
CA MET A 110 12.75 -1.19 -10.33
C MET A 110 13.19 -1.82 -11.66
N GLU A 111 13.09 -1.09 -12.78
CA GLU A 111 13.56 -1.56 -14.10
C GLU A 111 15.06 -1.83 -14.09
N GLN A 112 15.87 -0.94 -13.54
CA GLN A 112 17.32 -1.16 -13.37
C GLN A 112 17.61 -2.34 -12.43
N GLY A 113 16.78 -2.54 -11.40
CA GLY A 113 16.89 -3.65 -10.46
C GLY A 113 16.71 -5.01 -11.12
N ARG A 114 15.88 -5.10 -12.16
CA ARG A 114 15.63 -6.32 -12.94
C ARG A 114 16.88 -6.83 -13.65
N GLU A 115 17.75 -5.93 -14.10
CA GLU A 115 19.00 -6.26 -14.80
C GLU A 115 20.21 -6.41 -13.85
N SER A 116 20.03 -6.08 -12.56
CA SER A 116 21.11 -6.03 -11.58
C SER A 116 21.43 -7.41 -10.99
N SER A 117 22.73 -7.66 -10.76
CA SER A 117 23.20 -8.81 -9.96
C SER A 117 22.97 -8.64 -8.46
N ALA A 118 22.63 -7.43 -8.01
CA ALA A 118 22.34 -7.07 -6.63
C ALA A 118 21.00 -6.31 -6.55
N PRO A 119 19.86 -6.99 -6.75
CA PRO A 119 18.55 -6.35 -6.79
C PRO A 119 18.19 -5.66 -5.47
N MET A 120 18.64 -6.18 -4.33
CA MET A 120 18.31 -5.61 -3.00
C MET A 120 18.86 -4.21 -2.79
N LEU A 121 20.02 -3.88 -3.38
CA LEU A 121 20.54 -2.51 -3.32
C LEU A 121 19.54 -1.57 -3.99
N LYS A 122 19.08 -1.91 -5.21
CA LYS A 122 18.12 -1.12 -5.99
C LYS A 122 16.77 -0.90 -5.31
N LEU A 123 16.35 -1.83 -4.45
CA LEU A 123 15.14 -1.64 -3.66
C LEU A 123 15.28 -0.52 -2.63
N GLN A 124 16.49 -0.20 -2.17
CA GLN A 124 16.74 0.93 -1.28
C GLN A 124 16.44 2.27 -1.97
N GLU A 125 16.88 2.47 -3.22
CA GLU A 125 16.54 3.67 -3.97
C GLU A 125 15.02 3.79 -4.21
N VAL A 126 14.29 2.67 -4.34
CA VAL A 126 12.83 2.67 -4.44
C VAL A 126 12.19 3.17 -3.14
N PHE A 127 12.67 2.74 -1.97
CA PHE A 127 12.20 3.27 -0.69
C PHE A 127 12.44 4.77 -0.57
N ASP A 128 13.63 5.24 -0.95
CA ASP A 128 13.98 6.66 -0.89
C ASP A 128 13.05 7.49 -1.78
N CYS A 129 12.73 6.99 -2.98
CA CYS A 129 11.75 7.62 -3.86
C CYS A 129 10.35 7.65 -3.24
N ILE A 130 9.90 6.58 -2.59
CA ILE A 130 8.58 6.57 -1.92
C ILE A 130 8.55 7.55 -0.74
N PHE A 131 9.63 7.64 0.05
CA PHE A 131 9.71 8.64 1.12
C PHE A 131 9.70 10.06 0.57
N ALA A 132 10.45 10.31 -0.51
CA ALA A 132 10.49 11.60 -1.19
C ALA A 132 9.14 11.96 -1.82
N PHE A 133 8.41 10.99 -2.38
CA PHE A 133 7.03 11.15 -2.84
C PHE A 133 6.13 11.65 -1.71
N TRP A 134 6.16 11.02 -0.54
CA TRP A 134 5.33 11.43 0.59
C TRP A 134 5.73 12.79 1.17
N GLY A 135 7.02 13.11 1.22
CA GLY A 135 7.51 14.43 1.63
C GLY A 135 7.09 15.52 0.65
N SER A 136 7.29 15.27 -0.65
CA SER A 136 6.88 16.18 -1.72
C SER A 136 5.36 16.38 -1.74
N ALA A 137 4.58 15.32 -1.54
CA ALA A 137 3.12 15.41 -1.46
C ALA A 137 2.66 16.30 -0.29
N ASP A 138 3.41 16.34 0.80
CA ASP A 138 3.08 17.19 1.96
C ASP A 138 3.42 18.66 1.73
N ASP A 139 4.49 18.93 0.98
CA ASP A 139 4.97 20.30 0.73
C ASP A 139 4.32 20.96 -0.50
N PHE A 140 4.07 20.21 -1.58
CA PHE A 140 3.72 20.78 -2.90
C PHE A 140 2.28 20.53 -3.36
N VAL A 141 1.58 19.52 -2.84
CA VAL A 141 0.16 19.34 -3.14
C VAL A 141 -0.59 20.47 -2.45
N GLU A 142 -1.24 21.37 -3.16
CA GLU A 142 -1.91 22.53 -2.54
C GLU A 142 -3.20 22.15 -1.80
N SER A 143 -4.00 21.27 -2.41
CA SER A 143 -5.32 20.87 -1.90
C SER A 143 -5.20 19.96 -0.68
N GLU A 144 -5.74 20.42 0.45
CA GLU A 144 -5.82 19.60 1.67
C GLU A 144 -6.65 18.33 1.45
N THR A 145 -7.76 18.45 0.73
CA THR A 145 -8.61 17.31 0.35
C THR A 145 -7.81 16.27 -0.45
N THR A 146 -7.00 16.70 -1.42
CA THR A 146 -6.15 15.82 -2.22
C THR A 146 -5.14 15.07 -1.34
N ARG A 147 -4.44 15.79 -0.45
CA ARG A 147 -3.51 15.17 0.52
C ARG A 147 -4.23 14.18 1.44
N ASN A 148 -5.43 14.51 1.91
CA ASN A 148 -6.19 13.66 2.81
C ASN A 148 -6.68 12.38 2.13
N ILE A 149 -7.22 12.44 0.91
CA ILE A 149 -7.64 11.25 0.14
C ILE A 149 -6.44 10.33 -0.11
N LEU A 150 -5.32 10.89 -0.56
CA LEU A 150 -4.09 10.14 -0.82
C LEU A 150 -3.59 9.41 0.45
N LYS A 151 -3.54 10.13 1.58
CA LYS A 151 -3.14 9.57 2.88
C LYS A 151 -4.16 8.61 3.48
N PHE A 152 -5.44 8.74 3.11
CA PHE A 152 -6.48 7.81 3.52
C PHE A 152 -6.30 6.45 2.84
N GLY A 153 -6.10 6.44 1.51
CA GLY A 153 -5.74 5.23 0.77
C GLY A 153 -4.50 4.55 1.35
N ARG A 154 -3.45 5.33 1.64
CA ARG A 154 -2.25 4.85 2.33
C ARG A 154 -2.57 4.13 3.64
N SER A 155 -3.38 4.72 4.52
CA SER A 155 -3.71 4.11 5.81
C SER A 155 -4.54 2.83 5.67
N VAL A 156 -5.50 2.80 4.74
CA VAL A 156 -6.31 1.61 4.47
C VAL A 156 -5.42 0.44 4.04
N GLU A 157 -4.53 0.67 3.08
CA GLU A 157 -3.63 -0.39 2.59
C GLU A 157 -2.65 -0.85 3.67
N ARG A 158 -2.10 0.09 4.44
CA ARG A 158 -1.17 -0.26 5.53
C ARG A 158 -1.84 -1.14 6.57
N LEU A 159 -3.07 -0.85 6.95
CA LEU A 159 -3.83 -1.66 7.90
C LEU A 159 -4.09 -3.07 7.34
N ASP A 160 -4.51 -3.17 6.07
CA ASP A 160 -4.70 -4.47 5.41
C ASP A 160 -3.40 -5.29 5.44
N LEU A 161 -2.25 -4.71 5.05
CA LEU A 161 -0.97 -5.41 5.06
C LEU A 161 -0.46 -5.73 6.47
N TYR A 162 -0.67 -4.85 7.44
CA TYR A 162 -0.31 -5.11 8.83
C TYR A 162 -1.08 -6.30 9.41
N THR A 163 -2.37 -6.42 9.08
CA THR A 163 -3.17 -7.57 9.51
C THR A 163 -2.74 -8.87 8.82
N ARG A 164 -2.39 -8.83 7.53
CA ARG A 164 -1.88 -9.98 6.77
C ARG A 164 -0.56 -10.51 7.29
N PHE A 165 0.37 -9.61 7.60
CA PHE A 165 1.71 -9.98 8.04
C PHE A 165 1.86 -10.09 9.56
N SER A 166 0.75 -10.07 10.30
CA SER A 166 0.73 -10.23 11.76
C SER A 166 1.59 -9.20 12.49
N PHE A 167 1.55 -7.94 12.03
CA PHE A 167 2.17 -6.83 12.74
C PHE A 167 1.54 -6.66 14.13
N SER A 168 2.30 -6.06 15.06
CA SER A 168 1.84 -5.96 16.45
C SER A 168 0.52 -5.17 16.58
N PRO A 169 -0.36 -5.55 17.53
CA PRO A 169 -1.60 -4.82 17.78
C PRO A 169 -1.40 -3.32 18.02
N THR A 170 -0.28 -2.94 18.65
CA THR A 170 0.11 -1.54 18.86
C THR A 170 0.30 -0.76 17.56
N LEU A 171 0.92 -1.36 16.54
CA LEU A 171 1.12 -0.72 15.24
C LEU A 171 -0.21 -0.59 14.48
N ILE A 172 -1.06 -1.62 14.54
CA ILE A 172 -2.40 -1.61 13.96
C ILE A 172 -3.26 -0.52 14.60
N LYS A 173 -3.32 -0.44 15.94
CA LYS A 173 -4.03 0.61 16.70
C LYS A 173 -3.55 2.01 16.35
N LYS A 174 -2.24 2.19 16.23
CA LYS A 174 -1.63 3.47 15.85
C LYS A 174 -2.07 3.91 14.47
N GLU A 175 -1.93 3.05 13.46
CA GLU A 175 -2.32 3.39 12.09
C GLU A 175 -3.83 3.61 11.96
N PHE A 176 -4.64 2.83 12.67
CA PHE A 176 -6.09 3.01 12.68
C PHE A 176 -6.50 4.35 13.30
N SER A 177 -5.84 4.78 14.39
CA SER A 177 -6.05 6.11 14.96
C SER A 177 -5.70 7.22 13.96
N ILE A 178 -4.65 7.02 13.15
CA ILE A 178 -4.27 7.95 12.08
C ILE A 178 -5.35 8.00 10.99
N LEU A 179 -5.91 6.85 10.60
CA LEU A 179 -7.02 6.75 9.64
C LEU A 179 -8.27 7.49 10.15
N LEU A 180 -8.68 7.27 11.40
CA LEU A 180 -9.85 7.93 12.01
C LEU A 180 -9.72 9.45 12.01
N ASN A 181 -8.53 9.98 12.32
CA ASN A 181 -8.26 11.42 12.30
C ASN A 181 -8.40 12.06 10.92
N ARG A 182 -8.30 11.26 9.85
CA ARG A 182 -8.46 11.73 8.46
C ARG A 182 -9.90 11.59 7.98
N LEU A 183 -10.68 10.68 8.55
CA LEU A 183 -12.04 10.35 8.09
C LEU A 183 -12.94 11.59 7.91
N TYR A 184 -12.92 12.49 8.90
CA TYR A 184 -13.68 13.74 8.86
C TYR A 184 -13.12 14.82 7.91
N LYS A 185 -11.91 14.62 7.37
CA LYS A 185 -11.17 15.60 6.54
C LYS A 185 -11.08 15.23 5.07
N VAL A 186 -11.36 13.97 4.73
CA VAL A 186 -11.25 13.44 3.37
C VAL A 186 -12.40 13.95 2.49
N GLY A 187 -13.53 14.30 3.09
CA GLY A 187 -14.70 14.82 2.37
C GLY A 187 -15.34 13.80 1.43
N VAL A 188 -15.14 12.51 1.72
CA VAL A 188 -15.66 11.38 0.94
C VAL A 188 -16.57 10.55 1.83
N ASP A 189 -17.66 10.05 1.24
CA ASP A 189 -18.58 9.14 1.91
C ASP A 189 -17.84 7.86 2.30
N CYS A 190 -17.85 7.57 3.59
CA CYS A 190 -17.25 6.35 4.14
C CYS A 190 -18.35 5.48 4.73
N ASN A 191 -18.15 4.16 4.67
CA ASN A 191 -19.08 3.23 5.31
C ASN A 191 -18.93 3.29 6.84
N ILE A 192 -19.85 3.99 7.50
CA ILE A 192 -19.83 4.20 8.95
C ILE A 192 -19.98 2.88 9.72
N ASP A 193 -20.77 1.93 9.22
CA ASP A 193 -20.95 0.63 9.87
C ASP A 193 -19.66 -0.20 9.84
N ALA A 194 -18.92 -0.14 8.71
CA ALA A 194 -17.61 -0.75 8.60
C ALA A 194 -16.61 -0.12 9.58
N ILE A 195 -16.60 1.22 9.68
CA ILE A 195 -15.74 1.95 10.63
C ILE A 195 -16.06 1.58 12.07
N ASN A 196 -17.34 1.52 12.45
CA ASN A 196 -17.76 1.14 13.80
C ASN A 196 -17.30 -0.28 14.15
N THR A 197 -17.44 -1.21 13.20
CA THR A 197 -16.95 -2.59 13.37
C THR A 197 -15.43 -2.62 13.55
N LEU A 198 -14.69 -1.87 12.73
CA LEU A 198 -13.24 -1.73 12.86
C LEU A 198 -12.84 -1.11 14.21
N MET A 199 -13.56 -0.11 14.70
CA MET A 199 -13.33 0.49 16.02
C MET A 199 -13.47 -0.53 17.15
N ASN A 200 -14.56 -1.30 17.15
CA ASN A 200 -14.82 -2.32 18.17
C ASN A 200 -13.75 -3.40 18.19
N ILE A 201 -13.23 -3.80 17.02
CA ILE A 201 -12.20 -4.84 16.96
C ILE A 201 -10.82 -4.25 17.30
N ILE A 202 -10.40 -3.20 16.60
CA ILE A 202 -9.02 -2.70 16.66
C ILE A 202 -8.75 -1.94 17.95
N LEU A 203 -9.69 -1.13 18.46
CA LEU A 203 -9.42 -0.28 19.62
C LEU A 203 -9.69 -0.99 20.95
N GLU A 204 -10.71 -1.84 21.01
CA GLU A 204 -11.15 -2.46 22.27
C GLU A 204 -10.41 -3.75 22.62
N LYS A 205 -9.86 -4.46 21.62
CA LYS A 205 -9.13 -5.72 21.86
C LYS A 205 -7.63 -5.50 21.98
N ASP A 206 -6.97 -6.27 22.85
CA ASP A 206 -5.51 -6.24 23.00
C ASP A 206 -4.78 -7.24 22.11
N GLU A 207 -5.47 -8.33 21.73
CA GLU A 207 -5.01 -9.35 20.80
C GLU A 207 -6.11 -9.65 19.76
N TYR A 208 -5.71 -10.11 18.58
CA TYR A 208 -6.63 -10.39 17.48
C TYR A 208 -6.57 -11.88 17.13
N SER A 209 -7.73 -12.53 17.09
CA SER A 209 -7.86 -13.86 16.51
C SER A 209 -7.78 -13.82 14.98
N ASP A 210 -7.57 -14.96 14.33
CA ASP A 210 -7.63 -15.05 12.86
C ASP A 210 -8.97 -14.56 12.30
N TYR A 211 -10.06 -14.80 13.03
CA TYR A 211 -11.39 -14.30 12.68
C TYR A 211 -11.48 -12.77 12.77
N ASP A 212 -10.86 -12.17 13.78
CA ASP A 212 -10.79 -10.71 13.92
C ASP A 212 -10.01 -10.09 12.76
N LEU A 213 -8.85 -10.64 12.44
CA LEU A 213 -8.02 -10.17 11.32
C LEU A 213 -8.71 -10.36 9.96
N TYR A 214 -9.45 -11.44 9.78
CA TYR A 214 -10.31 -11.63 8.61
C TYR A 214 -11.39 -10.53 8.53
N THR A 215 -12.12 -10.30 9.63
CA THR A 215 -13.19 -9.30 9.68
C THR A 215 -12.64 -7.89 9.43
N VAL A 216 -11.48 -7.54 9.99
CA VAL A 216 -10.83 -6.26 9.74
C VAL A 216 -10.54 -6.06 8.26
N ARG A 217 -10.00 -7.07 7.57
CA ARG A 217 -9.72 -6.99 6.12
C ARG A 217 -10.99 -6.85 5.29
N ASP A 218 -12.03 -7.59 5.65
CA ASP A 218 -13.33 -7.51 4.99
C ASP A 218 -13.96 -6.11 5.14
N GLU A 219 -13.95 -5.55 6.36
CA GLU A 219 -14.49 -4.22 6.60
C GLU A 219 -13.65 -3.11 5.94
N LEU A 220 -12.31 -3.19 5.97
CA LEU A 220 -11.44 -2.24 5.26
C LEU A 220 -11.75 -2.17 3.75
N SER A 221 -12.15 -3.28 3.13
CA SER A 221 -12.52 -3.31 1.71
C SER A 221 -13.79 -2.51 1.39
N LYS A 222 -14.64 -2.26 2.40
CA LYS A 222 -15.93 -1.57 2.30
C LYS A 222 -15.86 -0.12 2.78
N VAL A 223 -14.77 0.30 3.42
CA VAL A 223 -14.63 1.61 4.07
C VAL A 223 -14.78 2.75 3.06
N PHE A 224 -14.18 2.63 1.87
CA PHE A 224 -14.20 3.66 0.85
C PHE A 224 -15.35 3.44 -0.13
N ILE A 225 -16.24 4.43 -0.27
CA ILE A 225 -17.39 4.39 -1.17
C ILE A 225 -17.17 5.43 -2.28
N THR A 226 -17.09 5.00 -3.53
CA THR A 226 -16.95 5.90 -4.69
C THR A 226 -18.27 6.27 -5.36
N ALA A 227 -19.38 5.61 -5.00
CA ALA A 227 -20.70 5.90 -5.55
C ALA A 227 -21.72 6.04 -4.41
N PRO A 228 -22.56 7.10 -4.41
CA PRO A 228 -23.66 7.17 -3.45
C PRO A 228 -24.55 5.93 -3.60
N GLN A 229 -24.86 5.26 -2.50
CA GLN A 229 -25.92 4.26 -2.47
C GLN A 229 -27.25 4.99 -2.64
N TYR A 230 -27.73 5.11 -3.88
CA TYR A 230 -29.09 5.55 -4.20
C TYR A 230 -30.05 4.37 -4.23
#